data_AF-A0A9E5UIQ9-F1
#
_entry.id   AF-A0A9E5UIQ9-F1
#
_cell.length_a   1.000
_cell.length_b   1.000
_cell.length_c   1.000
_cell.angle_alpha   90.00
_cell.angle_beta   90.00
_cell.angle_gamma   90.00
#
_symmetry.space_group_name_H-M   'P 1'
#
loop_
_entity.id
_entity.type
_entity.pdbx_description
1 polymer ?
#
loop_
_entity_poly.entity_id
_entity_poly.type
_entity_poly.pdbx_seq_one_letter_code
_entity_poly.pdbx_strand_id
1 'polypeptide(L)'
;MTKDREAIVKERSQARWDALVADKLDVAYGYYSPASRSVMSLQDFIRSIKSGFWKAARVDGVECQSEDSCDVDVTIEYQIQGARAKTPLRESWIRTDGQWWYVKKS
;
A
#
# COMPACT_ATOMS: atom_id res chain seq x y z
N MET A 1 12.24 -0.77 20.04
CA MET A 1 10.82 -0.46 20.33
C MET A 1 9.99 -0.93 19.15
N THR A 2 9.29 -2.06 19.29
CA THR A 2 8.56 -2.75 18.20
C THR A 2 7.28 -2.01 17.80
N LYS A 3 6.59 -1.42 18.77
CA LYS A 3 5.34 -0.68 18.58
C LYS A 3 5.50 0.55 17.68
N ASP A 4 6.66 1.20 17.72
CA ASP A 4 6.89 2.44 16.96
C ASP A 4 6.99 2.18 15.45
N ARG A 5 7.69 1.12 15.04
CA ARG A 5 7.78 0.74 13.62
C ARG A 5 6.44 0.28 13.05
N GLU A 6 5.68 -0.49 13.82
CA GLU A 6 4.33 -0.93 13.42
C GLU A 6 3.41 0.27 13.24
N ALA A 7 3.47 1.26 14.13
CA ALA A 7 2.71 2.50 14.00
C ALA A 7 3.10 3.30 12.75
N ILE A 8 4.41 3.47 12.50
CA ILE A 8 4.91 4.18 11.31
C ILE A 8 4.46 3.49 10.02
N VAL A 9 4.61 2.17 9.94
CA VAL A 9 4.21 1.39 8.75
C VAL A 9 2.69 1.43 8.58
N LYS A 10 1.92 1.36 9.68
CA LYS A 10 0.46 1.46 9.65
C LYS A 10 0.00 2.79 9.05
N GLU A 11 0.57 3.90 9.52
CA GLU A 11 0.25 5.24 9.02
C GLU A 11 0.60 5.38 7.53
N ARG A 12 1.79 4.92 7.13
CA ARG A 12 2.23 4.99 5.73
C ARG A 12 1.41 4.11 4.80
N SER A 13 1.04 2.90 5.23
CA SER A 13 0.15 2.02 4.45
C SER A 13 -1.24 2.64 4.32
N GLN A 14 -1.80 3.19 5.39
CA GLN A 14 -3.09 3.87 5.32
C GLN A 14 -3.03 5.08 4.38
N ALA A 15 -2.00 5.92 4.48
CA ALA A 15 -1.83 7.08 3.61
C ALA A 15 -1.66 6.70 2.12
N ARG A 16 -0.98 5.59 1.82
CA ARG A 16 -0.88 5.04 0.45
C ARG A 16 -2.26 4.67 -0.08
N TRP A 17 -3.07 3.99 0.74
CA TRP A 17 -4.42 3.58 0.38
C TRP A 17 -5.39 4.76 0.26
N ASP A 18 -5.30 5.75 1.14
CA ASP A 18 -6.09 6.97 1.06
C ASP A 18 -5.81 7.73 -0.25
N ALA A 19 -4.55 7.76 -0.69
CA ALA A 19 -4.19 8.31 -1.99
C ALA A 19 -4.80 7.52 -3.16
N LEU A 20 -4.82 6.18 -3.09
CA LEU A 20 -5.48 5.34 -4.10
C LEU A 20 -7.01 5.58 -4.16
N VAL A 21 -7.67 5.69 -3.01
CA VAL A 21 -9.12 5.94 -2.91
C VAL A 21 -9.46 7.35 -3.42
N ALA A 22 -8.57 8.32 -3.20
CA ALA A 22 -8.72 9.69 -3.68
C ALA A 22 -8.24 9.91 -5.13
N ASP A 23 -7.90 8.85 -5.88
CA ASP A 23 -7.33 8.91 -7.24
C ASP A 23 -6.04 9.76 -7.36
N LYS A 24 -5.31 9.96 -6.25
CA LYS A 24 -4.00 10.64 -6.21
C LYS A 24 -2.87 9.63 -6.48
N LEU A 25 -2.82 9.15 -7.73
CA LEU A 25 -1.98 8.00 -8.12
C LEU A 25 -0.47 8.28 -8.02
N ASP A 26 -0.03 9.49 -8.31
CA ASP A 26 1.35 9.94 -8.13
C ASP A 26 1.79 9.85 -6.65
N VAL A 27 0.92 10.30 -5.74
CA VAL A 27 1.14 10.22 -4.29
C VAL A 27 1.19 8.76 -3.85
N ALA A 28 0.24 7.93 -4.29
CA ALA A 28 0.22 6.50 -3.97
C ALA A 28 1.48 5.78 -4.47
N TYR A 29 1.92 6.08 -5.69
CA TYR A 29 3.14 5.54 -6.28
C TYR A 29 4.40 5.96 -5.50
N GLY A 30 4.40 7.15 -4.88
CA GLY A 30 5.48 7.64 -4.04
C GLY A 30 5.84 6.74 -2.85
N TYR A 31 4.92 5.89 -2.39
CA TYR A 31 5.18 4.94 -1.30
C TYR A 31 5.90 3.66 -1.75
N TYR A 32 6.03 3.41 -3.05
CA TYR A 32 6.66 2.21 -3.59
C TYR A 32 8.18 2.26 -3.39
N SER A 33 8.77 1.11 -3.07
CA SER A 33 10.21 0.97 -2.94
C SER A 33 10.94 1.34 -4.25
N PRO A 34 12.18 1.83 -4.18
CA PRO A 34 12.98 2.09 -5.38
C PRO A 34 13.06 0.87 -6.32
N ALA A 35 13.21 -0.34 -5.76
CA ALA A 35 13.22 -1.59 -6.52
C ALA A 35 11.86 -1.89 -7.18
N SER A 36 10.74 -1.62 -6.52
CA SER A 36 9.42 -1.74 -7.17
C SER A 36 9.23 -0.72 -8.28
N ARG A 37 9.77 0.49 -8.12
CA ARG A 37 9.69 1.57 -9.12
C ARG A 37 10.62 1.36 -10.30
N SER A 38 11.72 0.60 -10.17
CA SER A 38 12.61 0.28 -11.28
C SER A 38 12.00 -0.69 -12.28
N VAL A 39 11.04 -1.53 -11.85
CA VAL A 39 10.34 -2.51 -12.71
C VAL A 39 8.94 -2.09 -13.12
N MET A 40 8.39 -1.03 -12.51
CA MET A 40 7.07 -0.49 -12.83
C MET A 40 7.14 1.03 -12.87
N SER A 41 7.07 1.61 -14.06
CA SER A 41 7.08 3.06 -14.23
C SER A 41 5.80 3.71 -13.65
N LEU A 42 5.84 5.00 -13.33
CA LEU A 42 4.65 5.75 -12.92
C LEU A 42 3.53 5.67 -13.98
N GLN A 43 3.89 5.72 -15.27
CA GLN A 43 2.93 5.66 -16.36
C GLN A 43 2.26 4.28 -16.45
N ASP A 44 3.02 3.20 -16.31
CA ASP A 44 2.48 1.83 -16.28
C ASP A 44 1.59 1.61 -15.06
N PHE A 45 2.02 2.13 -13.91
CA PHE A 45 1.22 2.10 -12.70
C PHE A 45 -0.12 2.82 -12.89
N ILE A 46 -0.11 4.07 -13.37
CA ILE A 46 -1.34 4.83 -13.63
C ILE A 46 -2.25 4.09 -14.61
N ARG A 47 -1.70 3.54 -15.70
CA ARG A 47 -2.47 2.74 -16.67
C ARG A 47 -3.06 1.47 -16.08
N SER A 48 -2.40 0.87 -15.09
CA SER A 48 -2.88 -0.35 -14.42
C SER A 48 -4.03 -0.10 -13.45
N ILE A 49 -4.22 1.15 -12.99
CA ILE A 49 -5.25 1.51 -12.04
C ILE A 49 -6.46 2.08 -12.77
N LYS A 50 -7.60 1.42 -12.63
CA LYS A 50 -8.88 1.97 -13.06
C LYS A 50 -9.30 3.07 -12.07
N SER A 51 -9.39 4.30 -12.54
CA SER A 51 -9.88 5.44 -11.75
C SER A 51 -11.20 5.13 -11.06
N GLY A 52 -11.30 5.48 -9.78
CA GLY A 52 -12.46 5.25 -8.93
C GLY A 52 -12.79 3.77 -8.66
N PHE A 53 -11.90 2.83 -8.97
CA PHE A 53 -12.11 1.40 -8.68
C PHE A 53 -12.14 1.13 -7.17
N TRP A 54 -11.18 1.70 -6.45
CA TRP A 54 -11.09 1.61 -4.99
C TRP A 54 -12.12 2.53 -4.34
N LYS A 55 -12.92 2.00 -3.42
CA LYS A 55 -13.98 2.74 -2.71
C LYS A 55 -13.62 3.06 -1.27
N ALA A 56 -12.90 2.15 -0.62
CA ALA A 56 -12.35 2.35 0.70
C ALA A 56 -11.20 1.36 0.93
N ALA A 57 -10.36 1.65 1.91
CA ALA A 57 -9.35 0.73 2.38
C ALA A 57 -9.05 1.03 3.85
N ARG A 58 -8.80 -0.01 4.62
CA ARG A 58 -8.53 0.10 6.06
C ARG A 58 -7.38 -0.83 6.41
N VAL A 59 -6.33 -0.27 7.01
CA VAL A 59 -5.25 -1.06 7.60
C VAL A 59 -5.76 -1.71 8.89
N ASP A 60 -5.76 -3.03 8.90
CA ASP A 60 -6.19 -3.88 10.01
C ASP A 60 -5.12 -3.97 11.09
N GLY A 61 -3.88 -4.26 10.69
CA GLY A 61 -2.78 -4.53 11.60
C GLY A 61 -1.44 -4.54 10.87
N VAL A 62 -0.37 -4.47 11.65
CA VAL A 62 1.01 -4.54 11.16
C VAL A 62 1.77 -5.51 12.04
N GLU A 63 2.56 -6.38 11.41
CA GLU A 63 3.42 -7.34 12.07
C GLU A 63 4.84 -7.20 11.54
N CYS A 64 5.78 -6.80 12.38
CA CYS A 64 7.17 -6.62 11.99
C CYS A 64 8.01 -7.85 12.34
N GLN A 65 8.30 -8.66 11.32
CA GLN A 65 9.12 -9.89 11.43
C GLN A 65 10.59 -9.59 11.74
N SER A 66 11.08 -8.41 11.37
CA SER A 66 12.43 -7.93 11.69
C SER A 66 12.45 -6.41 11.92
N GLU A 67 13.62 -5.83 12.13
CA GLU A 67 13.76 -4.37 12.27
C GLU A 67 13.43 -3.61 10.99
N ASP A 68 13.60 -4.27 9.83
CA ASP A 68 13.50 -3.66 8.50
C ASP A 68 12.46 -4.32 7.60
N SER A 69 11.63 -5.22 8.14
CA SER A 69 10.57 -5.90 7.40
C SER A 69 9.30 -6.01 8.23
N CYS A 70 8.19 -5.54 7.67
CA CYS A 70 6.86 -5.68 8.24
C CYS A 70 5.86 -6.13 7.18
N ASP A 71 4.89 -6.94 7.58
CA ASP A 71 3.70 -7.21 6.81
C ASP A 71 2.53 -6.39 7.36
N VAL A 72 1.62 -6.00 6.46
CA VAL A 72 0.44 -5.20 6.80
C VAL A 72 -0.80 -5.90 6.29
N ASP A 73 -1.76 -6.14 7.18
CA ASP A 73 -3.07 -6.64 6.79
C ASP A 73 -3.98 -5.46 6.47
N VAL A 74 -4.65 -5.52 5.33
CA VAL A 74 -5.54 -4.46 4.83
C VAL A 74 -6.84 -5.06 4.33
N THR A 75 -7.96 -4.44 4.68
CA THR A 75 -9.25 -4.70 4.05
C THR A 75 -9.52 -3.63 3.00
N ILE A 76 -9.59 -4.03 1.73
CA ILE A 76 -9.97 -3.15 0.61
C ILE A 76 -11.44 -3.31 0.26
N GLU A 77 -12.04 -2.24 -0.22
CA GLU A 77 -13.39 -2.21 -0.76
C GLU A 77 -13.36 -1.65 -2.18
N TYR A 78 -13.98 -2.35 -3.13
CA TYR A 78 -14.06 -1.96 -4.53
C TYR A 78 -15.41 -2.34 -5.13
N GLN A 79 -15.70 -1.83 -6.33
CA GLN A 79 -16.95 -2.14 -7.04
C GLN A 79 -16.67 -3.00 -8.27
N ILE A 80 -17.34 -4.15 -8.35
CA ILE A 80 -17.29 -5.06 -9.49
C ILE A 80 -18.72 -5.39 -9.93
N GLN A 81 -19.02 -5.21 -11.23
CA GLN A 81 -20.34 -5.48 -11.82
C GLN A 81 -21.53 -4.85 -11.05
N GLY A 82 -21.34 -3.66 -10.47
CA GLY A 82 -22.39 -2.95 -9.72
C GLY A 82 -22.51 -3.37 -8.24
N ALA A 83 -21.82 -4.41 -7.80
CA ALA A 83 -21.78 -4.83 -6.41
C ALA A 83 -20.53 -4.31 -5.69
N ARG A 84 -20.67 -3.93 -4.42
CA ARG A 84 -19.52 -3.66 -3.55
C ARG A 84 -18.96 -4.97 -3.01
N ALA A 85 -17.65 -5.14 -3.14
CA ALA A 85 -16.91 -6.27 -2.60
C ALA A 85 -15.87 -5.78 -1.59
N LYS A 86 -15.65 -6.58 -0.54
CA LYS A 86 -14.55 -6.39 0.41
C LYS A 86 -13.61 -7.58 0.33
N THR A 87 -12.32 -7.33 0.33
CA THR A 87 -11.30 -8.40 0.24
C THR A 87 -10.15 -8.07 1.18
N PRO A 88 -9.69 -9.01 2.02
CA PRO A 88 -8.45 -8.85 2.77
C PRO A 88 -7.25 -9.04 1.82
N LEU A 89 -6.19 -8.27 2.03
CA LEU A 89 -4.90 -8.47 1.39
C LEU A 89 -3.78 -8.26 2.40
N ARG A 90 -2.62 -8.86 2.10
CA ARG A 90 -1.40 -8.68 2.89
C ARG A 90 -0.35 -7.99 2.04
N GLU A 91 0.17 -6.88 2.56
CA GLU A 91 1.25 -6.10 1.97
C GLU A 91 2.56 -6.41 2.68
N SER A 92 3.69 -6.24 1.98
CA SER A 92 5.01 -6.25 2.61
C SER A 92 5.67 -4.88 2.47
N TRP A 93 6.30 -4.45 3.57
CA TRP A 93 6.96 -3.17 3.73
C TRP A 93 8.39 -3.40 4.20
N ILE A 94 9.34 -2.71 3.57
CA ILE A 94 10.75 -2.80 3.92
C ILE A 94 11.30 -1.44 4.33
N ARG A 95 12.24 -1.42 5.26
CA ARG A 95 12.99 -0.22 5.61
C ARG A 95 14.29 -0.17 4.82
N THR A 96 14.50 0.92 4.09
CA THR A 96 15.79 1.24 3.45
C THR A 96 16.00 2.74 3.47
N ASP A 97 17.25 3.16 3.62
CA ASP A 97 17.63 4.58 3.70
C ASP A 97 16.85 5.35 4.78
N GLY A 98 16.59 4.67 5.91
CA GLY A 98 15.89 5.25 7.06
C GLY A 98 14.37 5.34 6.91
N GLN A 99 13.78 4.97 5.76
CA GLN A 99 12.35 5.09 5.48
C GLN A 99 11.71 3.74 5.11
N TRP A 100 10.41 3.61 5.40
CA TRP A 100 9.60 2.44 5.06
C TRP A 100 8.95 2.56 3.67
N TRP A 101 9.02 1.49 2.89
CA TRP A 101 8.55 1.45 1.52
C TRP A 101 7.70 0.22 1.25
N TYR A 102 6.61 0.42 0.52
CA TYR A 102 5.77 -0.67 0.03
C TYR A 102 6.52 -1.46 -1.06
N VAL A 103 6.53 -2.78 -0.92
CA VAL A 103 7.08 -3.68 -1.93
C VAL A 103 5.94 -4.32 -2.68
N LYS A 104 5.82 -3.99 -3.96
CA LYS A 104 4.94 -4.73 -4.86
C LYS A 104 5.59 -6.08 -5.15
N LYS A 105 5.01 -7.15 -4.63
CA LYS A 105 5.34 -8.51 -5.07
C LYS A 105 4.83 -8.70 -6.50
N SER A 106 5.67 -9.27 -7.35
CA SER A 106 5.38 -9.62 -8.75
C SER A 106 4.47 -10.83 -8.83
#